data_AF-A0A1V1TFK2-F1
#
_entry.id   AF-A0A1V1TFK2-F1
#
_cell.length_a   1.000
_cell.length_b   1.000
_cell.length_c   1.000
_cell.angle_alpha   90.00
_cell.angle_beta   90.00
_cell.angle_gamma   90.00
#
_symmetry.space_group_name_H-M   'P 1'
#
loop_
_entity.id
_entity.type
_entity.pdbx_description
1 polymer ?
#
loop_
_entity_poly.entity_id
_entity_poly.type
_entity_poly.pdbx_seq_one_letter_code
_entity_poly.pdbx_strand_id
1 'polypeptide(L)'
;MSSNVDPVAELRGAAGELAGRMTWLAKRIETEGAETQAAKKLRLFETLVESLGTTSARWETLVDSSQAEFEANQQQLRAGVEAQRVELEASRRELAQAQAKHDADVKELRSERQKLDAERQKSHRARETWEHVRLATDKVLESLNDLSLSGGRILNELANQNQNQSDADRVRRAYEEAREKLEQQRTELETKDIELEERETELEAKETEVSDLQEEWRGARTSLEHTQVELQDARSLLTNRGREVSRLSETMRIASSAVKSLTTERDSLKSRLGNREELVETVKCSATELRDDLSLTLTHLGAARTERDQLQKDLGTVTAERDELEKSLAQAREDQERVQIQKDELDKSLAQAREDQGKARAQMDELDKSLTEAQKDQERAQTERDQLKDALVRTREDLKKLQTERDQQDGSLTKTREDLKGAQTERDRLSNTLAEKESTLKASEEKVRELEASAGSKRRRDTVGSTSGDEKRIRVDLDTPESRWYKRVEDHGRLFYMIRLICLEDANMSLGDAHAEFVRVFDDEFADTLTDFAAHAPEGTWHCFEQIVDHLLGSRDACIEDDGCIVHEDGCFQICTAYKAEGFGSIYCRSRRKST
;
A
#
# COMPACT_ATOMS: atom_id res chain seq x y z
N MET A 1 49.51 62.39 41.62
CA MET A 1 49.03 61.46 42.66
C MET A 1 47.94 60.60 42.06
N SER A 2 48.29 59.46 41.47
CA SER A 2 47.27 58.48 41.04
C SER A 2 46.91 57.58 42.21
N SER A 3 45.63 57.28 42.39
CA SER A 3 45.17 56.25 43.30
C SER A 3 45.63 54.90 42.76
N ASN A 4 46.65 54.30 43.39
CA ASN A 4 47.20 53.01 42.98
C ASN A 4 46.28 51.87 43.44
N VAL A 5 45.10 51.79 42.83
CA VAL A 5 44.10 50.75 43.07
C VAL A 5 44.58 49.46 42.40
N ASP A 6 44.79 48.41 43.19
CA ASP A 6 45.18 47.10 42.68
C ASP A 6 44.06 46.54 41.77
N PRO A 7 44.28 46.37 40.45
CA PRO A 7 43.26 45.83 39.55
C PRO A 7 42.83 44.41 39.96
N VAL A 8 43.74 43.63 40.56
CA VAL A 8 43.44 42.28 41.05
C VAL A 8 42.50 42.31 42.26
N ALA A 9 42.44 43.42 43.00
CA ALA A 9 41.48 43.62 44.09
C ALA A 9 40.08 43.97 43.56
N GLU A 10 39.96 44.88 42.58
CA GLU A 10 38.67 45.21 41.96
C GLU A 10 38.05 44.00 41.24
N LEU A 11 38.86 43.27 40.45
CA LEU A 11 38.41 42.08 39.75
C LEU A 11 37.93 40.97 40.70
N ARG A 12 38.58 40.83 41.86
CA ARG A 12 38.16 39.90 42.93
C ARG A 12 36.87 40.36 43.61
N GLY A 13 36.68 41.67 43.77
CA GLY A 13 35.43 42.28 44.24
C GLY A 13 34.26 42.02 43.29
N ALA A 14 34.43 42.30 42.00
CA ALA A 14 33.41 42.08 40.97
C ALA A 14 33.02 40.60 40.83
N ALA A 15 33.99 39.69 40.88
CA ALA A 15 33.73 38.25 40.91
C ALA A 15 32.95 37.83 42.18
N GLY A 16 33.25 38.43 43.33
CA GLY A 16 32.53 38.23 44.59
C GLY A 16 31.08 38.69 44.55
N GLU A 17 30.81 39.88 43.99
CA GLU A 17 29.44 40.37 43.76
C GLU A 17 28.64 39.43 42.85
N LEU A 18 29.24 39.00 41.73
CA LEU A 18 28.59 38.10 40.77
C LEU A 18 28.23 36.75 41.42
N ALA A 19 29.16 36.14 42.15
CA ALA A 19 28.94 34.89 42.89
C ALA A 19 27.85 35.04 43.98
N GLY A 20 27.84 36.17 44.70
CA GLY A 20 26.80 36.49 45.69
C GLY A 20 25.41 36.62 45.05
N ARG A 21 25.31 37.33 43.92
CA ARG A 21 24.06 37.45 43.14
C ARG A 21 23.57 36.10 42.62
N MET A 22 24.44 35.25 42.08
CA MET A 22 24.05 33.91 41.61
C MET A 22 23.57 33.01 42.74
N THR A 23 24.22 33.08 43.92
CA THR A 23 23.82 32.30 45.11
C THR A 23 22.46 32.75 45.65
N TRP A 24 22.18 34.06 45.66
CA TRP A 24 20.87 34.63 46.01
C TRP A 24 19.78 34.21 45.02
N LEU A 25 20.07 34.20 43.71
CA LEU A 25 19.15 33.76 42.66
C LEU A 25 18.79 32.28 42.79
N ALA A 26 19.77 31.39 43.00
CA ALA A 26 19.54 29.96 43.18
C ALA A 26 18.54 29.68 44.32
N LYS A 27 18.81 30.26 45.51
CA LYS A 27 17.96 30.11 46.71
C LYS A 27 16.53 30.67 46.53
N ARG A 28 16.34 31.60 45.59
CA ARG A 28 15.02 32.14 45.24
C ARG A 28 14.26 31.30 44.21
N ILE A 29 14.96 30.56 43.35
CA ILE A 29 14.34 29.62 42.41
C ILE A 29 13.79 28.38 43.14
N GLU A 30 14.43 27.97 44.25
CA GLU A 30 14.00 26.84 45.09
C GLU A 30 12.70 27.11 45.90
N THR A 31 12.25 28.36 46.00
CA THR A 31 11.24 28.79 46.99
C THR A 31 9.92 29.34 46.44
N GLU A 32 9.76 29.54 45.12
CA GLU A 32 8.51 30.04 44.49
C GLU A 32 7.89 29.02 43.49
N GLY A 33 6.59 28.73 43.63
CA GLY A 33 5.87 27.66 42.93
C GLY A 33 5.65 27.81 41.41
N ALA A 34 5.26 26.71 40.76
CA ALA A 34 5.52 26.43 39.34
C ALA A 34 4.88 27.37 38.29
N GLU A 35 3.59 27.71 38.39
CA GLU A 35 2.85 28.21 37.21
C GLU A 35 3.14 29.67 36.80
N THR A 36 3.83 30.45 37.63
CA THR A 36 4.39 31.77 37.21
C THR A 36 5.87 31.71 36.85
N GLN A 37 6.52 30.54 36.91
CA GLN A 37 7.97 30.44 36.74
C GLN A 37 8.45 30.76 35.32
N ALA A 38 7.73 30.40 34.25
CA ALA A 38 8.25 30.53 32.89
C ALA A 38 8.58 32.00 32.51
N ALA A 39 7.60 32.89 32.66
CA ALA A 39 7.79 34.33 32.37
C ALA A 39 8.75 35.02 33.35
N LYS A 40 8.78 34.58 34.62
CA LYS A 40 9.79 35.06 35.60
C LYS A 40 11.20 34.60 35.22
N LYS A 41 11.38 33.35 34.79
CA LYS A 41 12.67 32.77 34.37
C LYS A 41 13.21 33.45 33.11
N LEU A 42 12.36 33.79 32.13
CA LEU A 42 12.79 34.61 30.98
C LEU A 42 13.34 35.97 31.44
N ARG A 43 12.59 36.74 32.22
CA ARG A 43 13.05 38.06 32.71
C ARG A 43 14.32 37.98 33.56
N LEU A 44 14.47 36.94 34.38
CA LEU A 44 15.70 36.69 35.14
C LEU A 44 16.88 36.32 34.22
N PHE A 45 16.65 35.61 33.13
CA PHE A 45 17.66 35.30 32.12
C PHE A 45 18.06 36.55 31.33
N GLU A 46 17.11 37.36 30.89
CA GLU A 46 17.34 38.68 30.25
C GLU A 46 18.19 39.58 31.18
N THR A 47 17.80 39.71 32.45
CA THR A 47 18.55 40.48 33.46
C THR A 47 19.96 39.93 33.68
N LEU A 48 20.15 38.61 33.63
CA LEU A 48 21.47 37.97 33.71
C LEU A 48 22.32 38.24 32.47
N VAL A 49 21.74 38.21 31.27
CA VAL A 49 22.44 38.52 30.01
C VAL A 49 22.86 39.99 29.96
N GLU A 50 21.99 40.93 30.36
CA GLU A 50 22.35 42.34 30.49
C GLU A 50 23.43 42.57 31.56
N SER A 51 23.32 41.90 32.71
CA SER A 51 24.36 41.97 33.75
C SER A 51 25.70 41.38 33.30
N LEU A 52 25.69 40.32 32.48
CA LEU A 52 26.90 39.71 31.94
C LEU A 52 27.53 40.58 30.85
N GLY A 53 26.72 41.11 29.92
CA GLY A 53 27.18 42.03 28.87
C GLY A 53 27.79 43.32 29.44
N THR A 54 27.15 43.92 30.44
CA THR A 54 27.69 45.10 31.14
C THR A 54 28.96 44.79 31.95
N THR A 55 29.12 43.56 32.47
CA THR A 55 30.43 43.15 33.00
C THR A 55 31.47 42.90 31.90
N SER A 56 31.11 42.32 30.74
CA SER A 56 32.05 42.07 29.63
C SER A 56 32.63 43.38 29.10
N ALA A 57 31.78 44.36 28.79
CA ALA A 57 32.20 45.68 28.34
C ALA A 57 33.11 46.41 29.36
N ARG A 58 32.86 46.21 30.66
CA ARG A 58 33.74 46.71 31.74
C ARG A 58 35.09 46.01 31.76
N TRP A 59 35.12 44.68 31.60
CA TRP A 59 36.35 43.90 31.50
C TRP A 59 37.17 44.28 30.26
N GLU A 60 36.53 44.44 29.10
CA GLU A 60 37.14 44.90 27.86
C GLU A 60 37.76 46.30 28.05
N THR A 61 37.00 47.26 28.60
CA THR A 61 37.50 48.61 28.92
C THR A 61 38.70 48.58 29.88
N LEU A 62 38.68 47.70 30.89
CA LEU A 62 39.77 47.56 31.86
C LEU A 62 41.03 46.93 31.22
N VAL A 63 40.85 45.95 30.33
CA VAL A 63 41.95 45.32 29.57
C VAL A 63 42.59 46.32 28.62
N ASP A 64 41.79 47.08 27.85
CA ASP A 64 42.29 48.11 26.94
C ASP A 64 43.02 49.22 27.69
N SER A 65 42.50 49.67 28.84
CA SER A 65 43.17 50.63 29.71
C SER A 65 44.50 50.10 30.27
N SER A 66 44.51 48.83 30.71
CA SER A 66 45.73 48.17 31.22
C SER A 66 46.79 47.99 30.13
N GLN A 67 46.37 47.67 28.90
CA GLN A 67 47.24 47.55 27.73
C GLN A 67 47.82 48.92 27.34
N ALA A 68 47.01 49.98 27.33
CA ALA A 68 47.47 51.33 27.05
C ALA A 68 48.47 51.84 28.11
N GLU A 69 48.23 51.59 29.39
CA GLU A 69 49.19 51.90 30.46
C GLU A 69 50.49 51.08 30.31
N PHE A 70 50.40 49.80 29.98
CA PHE A 70 51.59 48.96 29.74
C PHE A 70 52.42 49.44 28.55
N GLU A 71 51.77 49.86 27.45
CA GLU A 71 52.45 50.42 26.29
C GLU A 71 53.08 51.79 26.58
N ALA A 72 52.39 52.66 27.32
CA ALA A 72 52.95 53.94 27.79
C ALA A 72 54.18 53.73 28.68
N ASN A 73 54.12 52.80 29.64
CA ASN A 73 55.25 52.42 30.49
C ASN A 73 56.42 51.84 29.66
N GLN A 74 56.15 51.01 28.64
CA GLN A 74 57.19 50.56 27.73
C GLN A 74 57.83 51.70 26.94
N GLN A 75 57.05 52.66 26.44
CA GLN A 75 57.59 53.82 25.73
C GLN A 75 58.46 54.69 26.64
N GLN A 76 58.03 54.94 27.87
CA GLN A 76 58.79 55.68 28.87
C GLN A 76 60.12 54.96 29.23
N LEU A 77 60.10 53.64 29.42
CA LEU A 77 61.31 52.85 29.65
C LEU A 77 62.28 52.90 28.47
N ARG A 78 61.79 52.77 27.23
CA ARG A 78 62.62 52.89 26.02
C ARG A 78 63.24 54.28 25.89
N ALA A 79 62.46 55.34 26.15
CA ALA A 79 62.96 56.71 26.14
C ALA A 79 64.02 56.96 27.22
N GLY A 80 63.83 56.42 28.43
CA GLY A 80 64.82 56.50 29.52
C GLY A 80 66.13 55.78 29.18
N VAL A 81 66.06 54.59 28.59
CA VAL A 81 67.26 53.83 28.16
C VAL A 81 68.01 54.56 27.04
N GLU A 82 67.32 55.11 26.04
CA GLU A 82 68.00 55.83 24.95
C GLU A 82 68.56 57.18 25.43
N ALA A 83 67.93 57.85 26.41
CA ALA A 83 68.48 59.04 27.06
C ALA A 83 69.79 58.71 27.82
N GLN A 84 69.79 57.67 28.66
CA GLN A 84 71.00 57.18 29.35
C GLN A 84 72.09 56.75 28.36
N ARG A 85 71.72 56.20 27.21
CA ARG A 85 72.66 55.87 26.14
C ARG A 85 73.28 57.12 25.51
N VAL A 86 72.48 58.14 25.19
CA VAL A 86 72.98 59.41 24.64
C VAL A 86 73.92 60.12 25.62
N GLU A 87 73.58 60.11 26.92
CA GLU A 87 74.43 60.61 28.01
C GLU A 87 75.75 59.83 28.09
N LEU A 88 75.72 58.49 28.08
CA LEU A 88 76.92 57.65 28.07
C LEU A 88 77.77 57.85 26.79
N GLU A 89 77.14 58.07 25.64
CA GLU A 89 77.85 58.43 24.40
C GLU A 89 78.45 59.85 24.45
N ALA A 90 77.87 60.78 25.22
CA ALA A 90 78.46 62.10 25.47
C ALA A 90 79.68 62.00 26.40
N SER A 91 79.56 61.37 27.58
CA SER A 91 80.69 61.19 28.51
C SER A 91 81.86 60.41 27.89
N ARG A 92 81.58 59.48 26.96
CA ARG A 92 82.63 58.81 26.16
C ARG A 92 83.37 59.75 25.20
N ARG A 93 82.71 60.75 24.63
CA ARG A 93 83.34 61.78 23.77
C ARG A 93 84.18 62.74 24.62
N GLU A 94 83.69 63.14 25.79
CA GLU A 94 84.43 63.97 26.75
C GLU A 94 85.69 63.26 27.25
N LEU A 95 85.58 61.99 27.64
CA LEU A 95 86.73 61.16 28.04
C LEU A 95 87.76 61.03 26.90
N ALA A 96 87.31 60.81 25.66
CA ALA A 96 88.19 60.75 24.49
C ALA A 96 88.89 62.09 24.20
N GLN A 97 88.21 63.23 24.41
CA GLN A 97 88.82 64.55 24.29
C GLN A 97 89.84 64.81 25.41
N ALA A 98 89.52 64.45 26.66
CA ALA A 98 90.43 64.57 27.79
C ALA A 98 91.70 63.72 27.60
N GLN A 99 91.55 62.49 27.10
CA GLN A 99 92.67 61.60 26.80
C GLN A 99 93.51 62.10 25.61
N ALA A 100 92.88 62.60 24.55
CA ALA A 100 93.60 63.22 23.42
C ALA A 100 94.38 64.49 23.85
N LYS A 101 93.86 65.26 24.82
CA LYS A 101 94.59 66.38 25.42
C LYS A 101 95.78 65.88 26.25
N HIS A 102 95.57 64.94 27.16
CA HIS A 102 96.64 64.34 27.96
C HIS A 102 97.79 63.80 27.09
N ASP A 103 97.49 63.14 25.97
CA ASP A 103 98.52 62.62 25.06
C ASP A 103 99.27 63.71 24.30
N ALA A 104 98.66 64.89 24.12
CA ALA A 104 99.33 66.09 23.61
C ALA A 104 100.22 66.73 24.70
N ASP A 105 99.70 66.93 25.92
CA ASP A 105 100.42 67.48 27.07
C ASP A 105 101.67 66.61 27.39
N VAL A 106 101.54 65.27 27.38
CA VAL A 106 102.65 64.32 27.55
C VAL A 106 103.66 64.39 26.39
N LYS A 107 103.23 64.69 25.17
CA LYS A 107 104.12 64.87 24.01
C LYS A 107 104.90 66.18 24.10
N GLU A 108 104.29 67.24 24.62
CA GLU A 108 104.95 68.51 24.90
C GLU A 108 106.01 68.36 26.00
N LEU A 109 105.64 67.78 27.16
CA LEU A 109 106.57 67.49 28.27
C LEU A 109 107.76 66.61 27.84
N ARG A 110 107.55 65.64 26.94
CA ARG A 110 108.65 64.86 26.34
C ARG A 110 109.60 65.74 25.51
N SER A 111 109.08 66.71 24.77
CA SER A 111 109.89 67.66 24.00
C SER A 111 110.66 68.63 24.89
N GLU A 112 110.08 69.08 26.01
CA GLU A 112 110.75 69.93 26.98
C GLU A 112 111.85 69.19 27.72
N ARG A 113 111.60 67.94 28.12
CA ARG A 113 112.63 67.08 28.70
C ARG A 113 113.80 66.85 27.75
N GLN A 114 113.54 66.69 26.44
CA GLN A 114 114.61 66.61 25.44
C GLN A 114 115.42 67.91 25.31
N LYS A 115 114.79 69.09 25.43
CA LYS A 115 115.52 70.38 25.52
C LYS A 115 116.39 70.42 26.78
N LEU A 116 115.82 70.08 27.94
CA LEU A 116 116.52 70.07 29.24
C LEU A 116 117.70 69.11 29.28
N ASP A 117 117.56 67.89 28.75
CA ASP A 117 118.65 66.91 28.71
C ASP A 117 119.74 67.33 27.69
N ALA A 118 119.39 68.06 26.62
CA ALA A 118 120.38 68.70 25.74
C ALA A 118 121.08 69.90 26.42
N GLU A 119 120.37 70.71 27.21
CA GLU A 119 120.92 71.80 28.03
C GLU A 119 121.91 71.26 29.07
N ARG A 120 121.55 70.14 29.74
CA ARG A 120 122.41 69.40 30.66
C ARG A 120 123.66 68.86 29.97
N GLN A 121 123.57 68.36 28.73
CA GLN A 121 124.76 67.98 27.95
C GLN A 121 125.67 69.17 27.63
N LYS A 122 125.12 70.36 27.30
CA LYS A 122 125.94 71.57 27.15
C LYS A 122 126.64 71.92 28.46
N SER A 123 125.92 71.88 29.58
CA SER A 123 126.46 72.14 30.92
C SER A 123 127.55 71.14 31.33
N HIS A 124 127.39 69.85 30.98
CA HIS A 124 128.41 68.83 31.19
C HIS A 124 129.70 69.14 30.42
N ARG A 125 129.59 69.48 29.12
CA ARG A 125 130.75 69.89 28.30
C ARG A 125 131.38 71.19 28.77
N ALA A 126 130.59 72.10 29.33
CA ALA A 126 131.09 73.31 29.98
C ALA A 126 131.89 72.98 31.25
N ARG A 127 131.46 71.99 32.05
CA ARG A 127 132.23 71.48 33.20
C ARG A 127 133.50 70.74 32.78
N GLU A 128 133.44 69.85 31.79
CA GLU A 128 134.61 69.15 31.24
C GLU A 128 135.68 70.13 30.74
N THR A 129 135.27 71.15 29.98
CA THR A 129 136.20 72.20 29.52
C THR A 129 136.71 73.08 30.66
N TRP A 130 135.90 73.34 31.70
CA TRP A 130 136.35 74.04 32.89
C TRP A 130 137.33 73.21 33.75
N GLU A 131 137.13 71.91 33.89
CA GLU A 131 138.10 71.01 34.53
C GLU A 131 139.40 70.89 33.74
N HIS A 132 139.35 70.88 32.41
CA HIS A 132 140.55 70.97 31.59
C HIS A 132 141.30 72.30 31.79
N VAL A 133 140.60 73.43 31.94
CA VAL A 133 141.20 74.73 32.30
C VAL A 133 141.76 74.70 33.72
N ARG A 134 141.08 74.06 34.68
CA ARG A 134 141.57 73.91 36.05
C ARG A 134 142.84 73.07 36.08
N LEU A 135 142.85 71.88 35.48
CA LEU A 135 144.03 71.01 35.35
C LEU A 135 145.20 71.66 34.60
N ALA A 136 144.93 72.56 33.64
CA ALA A 136 145.97 73.36 33.00
C ALA A 136 146.53 74.44 33.96
N THR A 137 145.68 75.04 34.79
CA THR A 137 146.05 76.04 35.81
C THR A 137 146.82 75.39 36.96
N ASP A 138 146.37 74.22 37.43
CA ASP A 138 147.02 73.37 38.43
C ASP A 138 148.46 73.00 37.97
N LYS A 139 148.64 72.67 36.67
CA LYS A 139 149.97 72.45 36.06
C LYS A 139 150.83 73.71 35.94
N VAL A 140 150.23 74.88 35.73
CA VAL A 140 150.96 76.17 35.76
C VAL A 140 151.41 76.50 37.19
N LEU A 141 150.61 76.15 38.19
CA LEU A 141 150.98 76.25 39.61
C LEU A 141 152.10 75.27 39.98
N GLU A 142 152.06 74.01 39.54
CA GLU A 142 153.21 73.08 39.67
C GLU A 142 154.48 73.65 39.01
N SER A 143 154.36 74.14 37.77
CA SER A 143 155.50 74.73 37.03
C SER A 143 156.09 75.95 37.73
N LEU A 144 155.26 76.77 38.39
CA LEU A 144 155.71 77.89 39.22
C LEU A 144 156.38 77.45 40.53
N ASN A 145 155.96 76.31 41.09
CA ASN A 145 156.56 75.73 42.29
C ASN A 145 157.96 75.14 41.99
N ASP A 146 158.12 74.48 40.84
CA ASP A 146 159.42 74.00 40.36
C ASP A 146 160.40 75.15 40.02
N LEU A 147 159.89 76.27 39.50
CA LEU A 147 160.66 77.50 39.33
C LEU A 147 161.03 78.14 40.68
N SER A 148 160.17 78.06 41.69
CA SER A 148 160.44 78.51 43.06
C SER A 148 161.60 77.72 43.72
N LEU A 149 161.75 76.44 43.39
CA LEU A 149 162.77 75.56 43.96
C LEU A 149 164.12 75.55 43.24
N SER A 150 164.25 76.22 42.08
CA SER A 150 165.47 76.21 41.25
C SER A 150 166.20 77.57 41.14
N GLY A 151 165.56 78.69 41.50
CA GLY A 151 166.09 80.05 41.28
C GLY A 151 166.73 80.78 42.48
N GLY A 152 167.37 80.08 43.43
CA GLY A 152 167.61 80.65 44.78
C GLY A 152 168.92 80.37 45.53
N ARG A 153 170.03 79.97 44.89
CA ARG A 153 171.37 79.86 45.52
C ARG A 153 172.47 80.12 44.49
N ILE A 154 173.55 80.83 44.89
CA ILE A 154 174.48 81.57 44.01
C ILE A 154 173.73 82.77 43.40
N LEU A 155 173.77 83.99 43.95
CA LEU A 155 174.87 84.82 44.51
C LEU A 155 174.35 85.78 45.62
N ASN A 156 175.15 86.28 46.57
CA ASN A 156 176.48 85.84 47.01
C ASN A 156 176.78 86.30 48.45
N GLU A 157 177.83 85.73 49.04
CA GLU A 157 178.56 86.26 50.18
C GLU A 157 179.18 87.64 49.86
N LEU A 158 178.82 88.70 50.60
CA LEU A 158 179.68 89.85 50.95
C LEU A 158 178.96 90.82 51.91
N ALA A 159 179.65 91.26 52.96
CA ALA A 159 179.06 91.96 54.11
C ALA A 159 179.50 93.43 54.24
N ASN A 160 178.64 94.24 54.88
CA ASN A 160 178.83 95.64 55.30
C ASN A 160 179.00 96.66 54.14
N GLN A 161 178.54 97.91 54.26
CA GLN A 161 178.13 98.67 55.46
C GLN A 161 177.05 99.72 55.12
N ASN A 162 176.20 100.09 56.09
CA ASN A 162 175.34 101.30 56.17
C ASN A 162 174.78 101.95 54.88
N GLN A 163 173.46 101.86 54.66
CA GLN A 163 172.55 103.02 54.90
C GLN A 163 171.04 102.64 54.83
N ASN A 164 170.35 102.77 55.98
CA ASN A 164 168.92 103.08 56.22
C ASN A 164 167.74 102.48 55.38
N GLN A 165 166.92 101.70 56.08
CA GLN A 165 165.46 101.93 56.27
C GLN A 165 164.45 101.82 55.08
N SER A 166 164.75 101.17 53.95
CA SER A 166 163.76 101.02 52.84
C SER A 166 162.96 99.70 52.85
N ASP A 167 163.63 98.55 53.01
CA ASP A 167 163.02 97.25 52.64
C ASP A 167 162.06 96.63 53.68
N ALA A 168 162.16 97.02 54.96
CA ALA A 168 161.30 96.48 56.02
C ALA A 168 159.80 96.71 55.73
N ASP A 169 159.46 97.88 55.17
CA ASP A 169 158.08 98.27 54.85
C ASP A 169 157.60 97.79 53.48
N ARG A 170 158.44 97.04 52.72
CA ARG A 170 157.99 96.26 51.57
C ARG A 170 157.63 94.83 51.98
N VAL A 171 158.39 94.23 52.91
CA VAL A 171 158.06 92.91 53.48
C VAL A 171 156.79 93.00 54.35
N ARG A 172 156.62 94.06 55.14
CA ARG A 172 155.43 94.27 55.98
C ARG A 172 154.14 94.30 55.15
N ARG A 173 154.12 95.11 54.08
CA ARG A 173 152.99 95.17 53.13
C ARG A 173 152.72 93.85 52.42
N ALA A 174 153.75 93.09 52.04
CA ALA A 174 153.54 91.77 51.44
C ALA A 174 152.91 90.76 52.43
N TYR A 175 153.23 90.88 53.72
CA TYR A 175 152.61 90.08 54.77
C TYR A 175 151.18 90.55 55.09
N GLU A 176 150.93 91.86 55.07
CA GLU A 176 149.60 92.46 55.25
C GLU A 176 148.68 92.10 54.08
N GLU A 177 149.12 92.19 52.82
CA GLU A 177 148.36 91.71 51.65
C GLU A 177 148.08 90.19 51.69
N ALA A 178 149.04 89.39 52.17
CA ALA A 178 148.84 87.95 52.32
C ALA A 178 147.83 87.63 53.42
N ARG A 179 147.84 88.40 54.52
CA ARG A 179 146.84 88.33 55.57
C ARG A 179 145.47 88.76 55.06
N GLU A 180 145.35 89.89 54.38
CA GLU A 180 144.07 90.35 53.81
C GLU A 180 143.47 89.32 52.86
N LYS A 181 144.29 88.69 52.00
CA LYS A 181 143.83 87.59 51.12
C LYS A 181 143.34 86.36 51.92
N LEU A 182 144.00 85.99 53.02
CA LEU A 182 143.55 84.91 53.89
C LEU A 182 142.29 85.27 54.68
N GLU A 183 142.16 86.52 55.15
CA GLU A 183 140.99 87.02 55.87
C GLU A 183 139.78 87.14 54.90
N GLN A 184 140.03 87.53 53.65
CA GLN A 184 139.06 87.53 52.55
C GLN A 184 138.62 86.09 52.16
N GLN A 185 139.55 85.15 52.01
CA GLN A 185 139.24 83.73 51.81
C GLN A 185 138.49 83.13 53.00
N ARG A 186 138.81 83.54 54.24
CA ARG A 186 138.09 83.12 55.45
C ARG A 186 136.64 83.59 55.41
N THR A 187 136.38 84.85 55.04
CA THR A 187 135.00 85.35 54.85
C THR A 187 134.30 84.68 53.66
N GLU A 188 135.00 84.36 52.58
CA GLU A 188 134.44 83.65 51.42
C GLU A 188 134.07 82.19 51.73
N LEU A 189 134.79 81.57 52.67
CA LEU A 189 134.45 80.27 53.24
C LEU A 189 133.28 80.38 54.22
N GLU A 190 133.27 81.34 55.15
CA GLU A 190 132.14 81.55 56.06
C GLU A 190 130.84 81.87 55.29
N THR A 191 130.88 82.57 54.15
CA THR A 191 129.70 82.70 53.27
C THR A 191 129.28 81.40 52.59
N LYS A 192 130.23 80.51 52.26
CA LYS A 192 129.92 79.22 51.62
C LYS A 192 129.41 78.17 52.61
N ASP A 193 129.88 78.22 53.85
CA ASP A 193 129.34 77.40 54.94
C ASP A 193 127.88 77.82 55.21
N ILE A 194 127.56 79.12 55.18
CA ILE A 194 126.15 79.60 55.23
C ILE A 194 125.34 79.14 54.00
N GLU A 195 125.87 79.26 52.78
CA GLU A 195 125.20 78.73 51.57
C GLU A 195 125.06 77.19 51.55
N LEU A 196 125.80 76.47 52.40
CA LEU A 196 125.67 75.03 52.62
C LEU A 196 124.64 74.72 53.71
N GLU A 197 124.61 75.42 54.84
CA GLU A 197 123.56 75.29 55.86
C GLU A 197 122.17 75.64 55.28
N GLU A 198 122.06 76.68 54.44
CA GLU A 198 120.83 77.00 53.70
C GLU A 198 120.42 75.88 52.73
N ARG A 199 121.38 75.15 52.15
CA ARG A 199 121.08 74.00 51.26
C ARG A 199 120.79 72.71 52.01
N GLU A 200 121.41 72.46 53.15
CA GLU A 200 121.09 71.31 53.98
C GLU A 200 119.67 71.46 54.54
N THR A 201 119.28 72.65 54.99
CA THR A 201 117.89 72.93 55.40
C THR A 201 116.89 72.92 54.23
N GLU A 202 117.27 73.37 53.02
CA GLU A 202 116.43 73.17 51.82
C GLU A 202 116.29 71.67 51.46
N LEU A 203 117.34 70.87 51.63
CA LEU A 203 117.31 69.42 51.37
C LEU A 203 116.46 68.67 52.41
N GLU A 204 116.56 68.99 53.70
CA GLU A 204 115.66 68.43 54.75
C GLU A 204 114.19 68.78 54.48
N ALA A 205 113.91 70.01 54.05
CA ALA A 205 112.57 70.44 53.64
C ALA A 205 112.06 69.70 52.40
N LYS A 206 112.95 69.29 51.48
CA LYS A 206 112.61 68.49 50.30
C LYS A 206 112.49 67.00 50.61
N GLU A 207 113.26 66.46 51.55
CA GLU A 207 113.17 65.07 51.98
C GLU A 207 111.87 64.81 52.78
N THR A 208 111.44 65.78 53.60
CA THR A 208 110.12 65.76 54.26
C THR A 208 108.97 65.87 53.25
N GLU A 209 109.00 66.80 52.28
CA GLU A 209 108.00 66.88 51.20
C GLU A 209 107.93 65.58 50.38
N VAL A 210 109.06 64.93 50.12
CA VAL A 210 109.13 63.61 49.45
C VAL A 210 108.58 62.48 50.33
N SER A 211 108.68 62.58 51.66
CA SER A 211 108.08 61.61 52.59
C SER A 211 106.56 61.76 52.63
N ASP A 212 106.04 62.98 52.73
CA ASP A 212 104.60 63.27 52.72
C ASP A 212 103.95 62.80 51.40
N LEU A 213 104.58 63.12 50.27
CA LEU A 213 104.14 62.63 48.95
C LEU A 213 104.20 61.10 48.83
N GLN A 214 105.12 60.41 49.54
CA GLN A 214 105.15 58.94 49.60
C GLN A 214 104.02 58.36 50.46
N GLU A 215 103.58 59.05 51.51
CA GLU A 215 102.40 58.65 52.28
C GLU A 215 101.11 58.90 51.49
N GLU A 216 100.96 60.05 50.84
CA GLU A 216 99.84 60.33 49.93
C GLU A 216 99.76 59.30 48.80
N TRP A 217 100.87 58.98 48.13
CA TRP A 217 100.88 57.99 47.06
C TRP A 217 100.56 56.58 47.56
N ARG A 218 100.93 56.25 48.81
CA ARG A 218 100.56 54.99 49.47
C ARG A 218 99.07 54.93 49.80
N GLY A 219 98.48 56.02 50.27
CA GLY A 219 97.04 56.14 50.52
C GLY A 219 96.20 56.12 49.24
N ALA A 220 96.64 56.83 48.20
CA ALA A 220 96.04 56.77 46.87
C ALA A 220 96.10 55.36 46.28
N ARG A 221 97.22 54.64 46.49
CA ARG A 221 97.38 53.25 46.07
C ARG A 221 96.46 52.29 46.80
N THR A 222 96.33 52.36 48.13
CA THR A 222 95.43 51.46 48.87
C THR A 222 93.95 51.74 48.55
N SER A 223 93.60 52.99 48.28
CA SER A 223 92.28 53.37 47.74
C SER A 223 92.02 52.80 46.35
N LEU A 224 93.01 52.82 45.45
CA LEU A 224 92.94 52.19 44.13
C LEU A 224 92.81 50.66 44.25
N GLU A 225 93.58 50.02 45.13
CA GLU A 225 93.51 48.58 45.38
C GLU A 225 92.14 48.18 45.97
N HIS A 226 91.54 49.01 46.84
CA HIS A 226 90.19 48.80 47.36
C HIS A 226 89.10 48.92 46.27
N THR A 227 89.10 50.01 45.51
CA THR A 227 88.13 50.21 44.42
C THR A 227 88.27 49.17 43.30
N GLN A 228 89.47 48.63 43.07
CA GLN A 228 89.68 47.51 42.17
C GLN A 228 89.01 46.22 42.68
N VAL A 229 89.01 45.95 44.00
CA VAL A 229 88.27 44.83 44.60
C VAL A 229 86.75 45.05 44.46
N GLU A 230 86.25 46.26 44.74
CA GLU A 230 84.83 46.58 44.57
C GLU A 230 84.35 46.42 43.12
N LEU A 231 85.17 46.86 42.15
CA LEU A 231 84.90 46.64 40.72
C LEU A 231 84.93 45.15 40.34
N GLN A 232 85.78 44.35 40.98
CA GLN A 232 85.86 42.91 40.74
C GLN A 232 84.64 42.17 41.32
N ASP A 233 84.15 42.56 42.50
CA ASP A 233 82.91 42.05 43.09
C ASP A 233 81.68 42.50 42.31
N ALA A 234 81.59 43.77 41.92
CA ALA A 234 80.53 44.28 41.05
C ALA A 234 80.51 43.55 39.69
N ARG A 235 81.67 43.25 39.11
CA ARG A 235 81.79 42.41 37.91
C ARG A 235 81.30 40.98 38.16
N SER A 236 81.59 40.40 39.33
CA SER A 236 81.07 39.07 39.71
C SER A 236 79.54 39.08 39.79
N LEU A 237 78.95 40.10 40.44
CA LEU A 237 77.50 40.29 40.57
C LEU A 237 76.83 40.47 39.20
N LEU A 238 77.43 41.26 38.31
CA LEU A 238 76.95 41.41 36.93
C LEU A 238 76.99 40.07 36.15
N THR A 239 78.04 39.25 36.30
CA THR A 239 78.05 37.92 35.66
C THR A 239 77.03 36.95 36.27
N ASN A 240 76.76 37.04 37.57
CA ASN A 240 75.70 36.28 38.23
C ASN A 240 74.32 36.69 37.71
N ARG A 241 74.04 38.00 37.67
CA ARG A 241 72.76 38.54 37.17
C ARG A 241 72.57 38.26 35.68
N GLY A 242 73.64 38.29 34.88
CA GLY A 242 73.62 37.85 33.48
C GLY A 242 73.24 36.37 33.32
N ARG A 243 73.79 35.47 34.15
CA ARG A 243 73.38 34.04 34.16
C ARG A 243 71.92 33.86 34.58
N GLU A 244 71.43 34.70 35.48
CA GLU A 244 70.04 34.69 35.94
C GLU A 244 69.06 35.20 34.86
N VAL A 245 69.38 36.30 34.17
CA VAL A 245 68.63 36.81 33.02
C VAL A 245 68.58 35.78 31.89
N SER A 246 69.69 35.09 31.60
CA SER A 246 69.70 34.00 30.61
C SER A 246 68.79 32.83 31.01
N ARG A 247 68.75 32.46 32.30
CA ARG A 247 67.80 31.45 32.80
C ARG A 247 66.35 31.90 32.68
N LEU A 248 66.04 33.14 33.07
CA LEU A 248 64.69 33.70 32.96
C LEU A 248 64.23 33.75 31.49
N SER A 249 65.10 34.22 30.59
CA SER A 249 64.85 34.22 29.15
C SER A 249 64.54 32.83 28.59
N GLU A 250 65.30 31.80 28.99
CA GLU A 250 65.04 30.43 28.57
C GLU A 250 63.73 29.87 29.17
N THR A 251 63.42 30.15 30.44
CA THR A 251 62.10 29.75 31.01
C THR A 251 60.94 30.46 30.33
N MET A 252 61.12 31.73 29.92
CA MET A 252 60.12 32.51 29.19
C MET A 252 59.96 32.01 27.74
N ARG A 253 61.04 31.52 27.10
CA ARG A 253 61.00 30.83 25.80
C ARG A 253 60.22 29.51 25.89
N ILE A 254 60.49 28.71 26.92
CA ILE A 254 59.77 27.45 27.20
C ILE A 254 58.29 27.74 27.47
N ALA A 255 57.97 28.68 28.36
CA ALA A 255 56.59 29.09 28.65
C ALA A 255 55.85 29.57 27.38
N SER A 256 56.51 30.38 26.54
CA SER A 256 55.95 30.83 25.26
C SER A 256 55.66 29.67 24.30
N SER A 257 56.48 28.61 24.31
CA SER A 257 56.22 27.41 23.51
C SER A 257 55.04 26.58 24.06
N ALA A 258 54.92 26.47 25.38
CA ALA A 258 53.79 25.80 26.04
C ALA A 258 52.46 26.53 25.79
N VAL A 259 52.45 27.87 25.91
CA VAL A 259 51.28 28.71 25.60
C VAL A 259 50.86 28.52 24.13
N LYS A 260 51.80 28.47 23.18
CA LYS A 260 51.48 28.18 21.77
C LYS A 260 50.86 26.80 21.58
N SER A 261 51.40 25.77 22.25
CA SER A 261 50.83 24.40 22.21
C SER A 261 49.40 24.37 22.75
N LEU A 262 49.17 24.94 23.93
CA LEU A 262 47.83 25.03 24.56
C LEU A 262 46.84 25.87 23.72
N THR A 263 47.33 26.89 23.01
CA THR A 263 46.53 27.67 22.05
C THR A 263 46.04 26.77 20.91
N THR A 264 46.93 25.98 20.30
CA THR A 264 46.54 25.04 19.23
C THR A 264 45.63 23.91 19.71
N GLU A 265 45.82 23.44 20.95
CA GLU A 265 44.95 22.42 21.54
C GLU A 265 43.54 22.97 21.84
N ARG A 266 43.46 24.18 22.43
CA ARG A 266 42.19 24.92 22.62
C ARG A 266 41.43 25.07 21.29
N ASP A 267 42.11 25.44 20.22
CA ASP A 267 41.46 25.70 18.93
C ASP A 267 40.99 24.40 18.25
N SER A 268 41.76 23.31 18.39
CA SER A 268 41.32 21.95 18.03
C SER A 268 40.11 21.49 18.83
N LEU A 269 40.10 21.71 20.16
CA LEU A 269 38.96 21.41 21.02
C LEU A 269 37.73 22.25 20.68
N LYS A 270 37.90 23.53 20.32
CA LYS A 270 36.81 24.42 19.90
C LYS A 270 36.16 23.95 18.59
N SER A 271 36.96 23.53 17.60
CA SER A 271 36.43 22.90 16.37
C SER A 271 35.70 21.59 16.69
N ARG A 272 36.26 20.73 17.54
CA ARG A 272 35.61 19.47 17.97
C ARG A 272 34.33 19.67 18.79
N LEU A 273 34.15 20.84 19.41
CA LEU A 273 32.92 21.24 20.08
C LEU A 273 31.86 21.64 19.05
N GLY A 274 32.16 22.54 18.13
CA GLY A 274 31.22 22.97 17.08
C GLY A 274 30.72 21.81 16.21
N ASN A 275 31.61 20.92 15.78
CA ASN A 275 31.23 19.71 15.02
C ASN A 275 30.32 18.76 15.85
N ARG A 276 30.36 18.82 17.19
CA ARG A 276 29.46 18.05 18.07
C ARG A 276 28.12 18.74 18.27
N GLU A 277 28.10 20.07 18.32
CA GLU A 277 26.87 20.87 18.40
C GLU A 277 26.04 20.69 17.11
N GLU A 278 26.69 20.70 15.94
CA GLU A 278 26.07 20.37 14.64
C GLU A 278 25.50 18.94 14.60
N LEU A 279 26.25 17.94 15.09
CA LEU A 279 25.76 16.55 15.20
C LEU A 279 24.58 16.43 16.18
N VAL A 280 24.56 17.19 17.28
CA VAL A 280 23.46 17.19 18.25
C VAL A 280 22.18 17.76 17.65
N GLU A 281 22.26 18.89 16.92
CA GLU A 281 21.10 19.43 16.21
C GLU A 281 20.64 18.51 15.06
N THR A 282 21.56 17.86 14.36
CA THR A 282 21.23 16.84 13.34
C THR A 282 20.44 15.66 13.94
N VAL A 283 20.93 15.08 15.04
CA VAL A 283 20.27 13.96 15.74
C VAL A 283 18.91 14.39 16.31
N LYS A 284 18.81 15.63 16.79
CA LYS A 284 17.57 16.23 17.30
C LYS A 284 16.51 16.39 16.21
N CYS A 285 16.89 16.82 15.00
CA CYS A 285 16.00 16.88 13.84
C CYS A 285 15.46 15.49 13.48
N SER A 286 16.32 14.48 13.35
CA SER A 286 15.87 13.11 13.08
C SER A 286 15.07 12.48 14.22
N ALA A 287 15.29 12.91 15.48
CA ALA A 287 14.46 12.53 16.62
C ALA A 287 13.09 13.25 16.68
N THR A 288 12.90 14.33 15.91
CA THR A 288 11.57 14.89 15.63
C THR A 288 10.90 14.22 14.43
N GLU A 289 11.62 13.96 13.34
CA GLU A 289 11.10 13.21 12.17
C GLU A 289 10.55 11.84 12.57
N LEU A 290 11.35 11.04 13.31
CA LEU A 290 10.93 9.73 13.83
C LEU A 290 9.76 9.79 14.82
N ARG A 291 9.53 10.94 15.47
CA ARG A 291 8.38 11.13 16.37
C ARG A 291 7.11 11.39 15.58
N ASP A 292 7.21 12.18 14.52
CA ASP A 292 6.07 12.54 13.68
C ASP A 292 5.65 11.33 12.81
N ASP A 293 6.61 10.54 12.32
CA ASP A 293 6.36 9.22 11.71
C ASP A 293 5.69 8.24 12.69
N LEU A 294 6.14 8.20 13.96
CA LEU A 294 5.50 7.38 14.99
C LEU A 294 4.07 7.86 15.31
N SER A 295 3.85 9.17 15.30
CA SER A 295 2.51 9.75 15.44
C SER A 295 1.59 9.35 14.28
N LEU A 296 2.08 9.47 13.04
CA LEU A 296 1.33 9.10 11.83
C LEU A 296 1.02 7.59 11.79
N THR A 297 1.98 6.73 12.11
CA THR A 297 1.73 5.28 12.16
C THR A 297 0.76 4.88 13.27
N LEU A 298 0.73 5.59 14.41
CA LEU A 298 -0.28 5.40 15.45
C LEU A 298 -1.69 5.85 15.00
N THR A 299 -1.83 6.93 14.21
CA THR A 299 -3.15 7.31 13.68
C THR A 299 -3.65 6.31 12.62
N HIS A 300 -2.77 5.81 11.74
CA HIS A 300 -3.10 4.74 10.80
C HIS A 300 -3.52 3.44 11.51
N LEU A 301 -2.82 3.05 12.59
CA LEU A 301 -3.20 1.90 13.41
C LEU A 301 -4.57 2.09 14.09
N GLY A 302 -4.90 3.32 14.49
CA GLY A 302 -6.22 3.70 14.98
C GLY A 302 -7.32 3.52 13.92
N ALA A 303 -7.08 4.02 12.71
CA ALA A 303 -8.01 3.89 11.58
C ALA A 303 -8.25 2.41 11.19
N ALA A 304 -7.17 1.63 11.02
CA ALA A 304 -7.25 0.20 10.70
C ALA A 304 -7.98 -0.61 11.79
N ARG A 305 -7.86 -0.20 13.06
CA ARG A 305 -8.66 -0.77 14.16
C ARG A 305 -10.15 -0.44 14.02
N THR A 306 -10.52 0.79 13.69
CA THR A 306 -11.93 1.15 13.47
C THR A 306 -12.54 0.47 12.25
N GLU A 307 -11.76 0.25 11.18
CA GLU A 307 -12.17 -0.52 10.00
C GLU A 307 -12.42 -2.00 10.36
N ARG A 308 -11.46 -2.64 11.04
CA ARG A 308 -11.63 -4.01 11.59
C ARG A 308 -12.86 -4.13 12.47
N ASP A 309 -13.06 -3.17 13.38
CA ASP A 309 -14.18 -3.17 14.32
C ASP A 309 -15.52 -2.89 13.63
N GLN A 310 -15.53 -2.35 12.40
CA GLN A 310 -16.70 -2.26 11.54
C GLN A 310 -16.93 -3.56 10.75
N LEU A 311 -15.90 -4.09 10.08
CA LEU A 311 -15.95 -5.36 9.35
C LEU A 311 -16.40 -6.54 10.25
N GLN A 312 -16.07 -6.50 11.54
CA GLN A 312 -16.55 -7.49 12.51
C GLN A 312 -18.06 -7.39 12.79
N LYS A 313 -18.67 -6.19 12.71
CA LYS A 313 -20.14 -6.03 12.77
C LYS A 313 -20.77 -6.52 11.48
N ASP A 314 -20.21 -6.14 10.34
CA ASP A 314 -20.74 -6.47 9.02
C ASP A 314 -20.75 -8.00 8.80
N LEU A 315 -19.67 -8.68 9.24
CA LEU A 315 -19.60 -10.14 9.31
C LEU A 315 -20.69 -10.75 10.21
N GLY A 316 -20.98 -10.10 11.35
CA GLY A 316 -22.07 -10.49 12.25
C GLY A 316 -23.45 -10.37 11.59
N THR A 317 -23.69 -9.28 10.86
CA THR A 317 -24.93 -9.06 10.08
C THR A 317 -25.09 -10.12 9.00
N VAL A 318 -24.07 -10.35 8.16
CA VAL A 318 -24.08 -11.37 7.10
C VAL A 318 -24.27 -12.79 7.66
N THR A 319 -23.75 -13.07 8.86
CA THR A 319 -23.99 -14.35 9.56
C THR A 319 -25.48 -14.50 9.94
N ALA A 320 -26.10 -13.45 10.49
CA ALA A 320 -27.52 -13.48 10.82
C ALA A 320 -28.44 -13.56 9.58
N GLU A 321 -28.07 -12.89 8.49
CA GLU A 321 -28.77 -12.98 7.20
C GLU A 321 -28.70 -14.40 6.61
N ARG A 322 -27.53 -15.05 6.67
CA ARG A 322 -27.37 -16.47 6.30
C ARG A 322 -28.29 -17.35 7.14
N ASP A 323 -28.28 -17.19 8.46
CA ASP A 323 -29.06 -18.05 9.37
C ASP A 323 -30.58 -17.91 9.14
N GLU A 324 -31.06 -16.74 8.69
CA GLU A 324 -32.46 -16.54 8.31
C GLU A 324 -32.79 -17.11 6.92
N LEU A 325 -31.84 -17.04 5.97
CA LEU A 325 -31.96 -17.70 4.66
C LEU A 325 -31.94 -19.24 4.80
N GLU A 326 -31.17 -19.79 5.74
CA GLU A 326 -31.16 -21.23 6.03
C GLU A 326 -32.51 -21.72 6.59
N LYS A 327 -33.14 -20.96 7.50
CA LYS A 327 -34.52 -21.22 7.95
C LYS A 327 -35.53 -21.12 6.80
N SER A 328 -35.42 -20.07 5.98
CA SER A 328 -36.31 -19.85 4.84
C SER A 328 -36.20 -20.99 3.82
N LEU A 329 -35.00 -21.50 3.58
CA LEU A 329 -34.73 -22.66 2.72
C LEU A 329 -35.25 -23.98 3.33
N ALA A 330 -35.20 -24.13 4.66
CA ALA A 330 -35.81 -25.27 5.33
C ALA A 330 -37.35 -25.25 5.18
N GLN A 331 -38.00 -24.11 5.44
CA GLN A 331 -39.44 -23.97 5.27
C GLN A 331 -39.90 -24.22 3.82
N ALA A 332 -39.13 -23.72 2.84
CA ALA A 332 -39.42 -23.97 1.42
C ALA A 332 -39.35 -25.46 1.04
N ARG A 333 -38.53 -26.27 1.73
CA ARG A 333 -38.46 -27.73 1.52
C ARG A 333 -39.66 -28.45 2.15
N GLU A 334 -40.06 -28.08 3.36
CA GLU A 334 -41.30 -28.60 3.99
C GLU A 334 -42.54 -28.25 3.15
N ASP A 335 -42.57 -27.04 2.58
CA ASP A 335 -43.63 -26.59 1.68
C ASP A 335 -43.64 -27.38 0.37
N GLN A 336 -42.47 -27.67 -0.20
CA GLN A 336 -42.33 -28.52 -1.39
C GLN A 336 -42.79 -29.97 -1.10
N GLU A 337 -42.43 -30.54 0.04
CA GLU A 337 -42.85 -31.89 0.45
C GLU A 337 -44.38 -31.95 0.65
N ARG A 338 -44.96 -30.95 1.32
CA ARG A 338 -46.41 -30.83 1.49
C ARG A 338 -47.15 -30.72 0.16
N VAL A 339 -46.64 -29.94 -0.80
CA VAL A 339 -47.21 -29.83 -2.15
C VAL A 339 -47.09 -31.15 -2.92
N GLN A 340 -45.99 -31.89 -2.76
CA GLN A 340 -45.85 -33.22 -3.38
C GLN A 340 -46.85 -34.23 -2.80
N ILE A 341 -47.07 -34.24 -1.48
CA ILE A 341 -48.10 -35.08 -0.84
C ILE A 341 -49.51 -34.72 -1.35
N GLN A 342 -49.83 -33.42 -1.45
CA GLN A 342 -51.11 -32.97 -2.01
C GLN A 342 -51.28 -33.37 -3.47
N LYS A 343 -50.22 -33.32 -4.27
CA LYS A 343 -50.23 -33.82 -5.65
C LYS A 343 -50.52 -35.33 -5.71
N ASP A 344 -49.83 -36.13 -4.90
CA ASP A 344 -50.03 -37.59 -4.87
C ASP A 344 -51.44 -37.99 -4.40
N GLU A 345 -52.09 -37.15 -3.60
CA GLU A 345 -53.49 -37.31 -3.17
C GLU A 345 -54.50 -36.87 -4.25
N LEU A 346 -54.20 -35.80 -4.99
CA LEU A 346 -54.97 -35.40 -6.17
C LEU A 346 -54.87 -36.45 -7.28
N ASP A 347 -53.69 -36.98 -7.57
CA ASP A 347 -53.48 -38.01 -8.60
C ASP A 347 -54.26 -39.31 -8.26
N LYS A 348 -54.34 -39.71 -6.98
CA LYS A 348 -55.20 -40.81 -6.50
C LYS A 348 -56.68 -40.49 -6.69
N SER A 349 -57.10 -39.29 -6.29
CA SER A 349 -58.51 -38.85 -6.40
C SER A 349 -58.97 -38.78 -7.86
N LEU A 350 -58.09 -38.35 -8.77
CA LEU A 350 -58.32 -38.27 -10.20
C LEU A 350 -58.31 -39.66 -10.86
N ALA A 351 -57.49 -40.59 -10.38
CA ALA A 351 -57.57 -42.00 -10.79
C ALA A 351 -58.91 -42.64 -10.38
N GLN A 352 -59.38 -42.40 -9.15
CA GLN A 352 -60.70 -42.87 -8.68
C GLN A 352 -61.83 -42.28 -9.52
N ALA A 353 -61.82 -40.96 -9.78
CA ALA A 353 -62.81 -40.30 -10.62
C ALA A 353 -62.84 -40.83 -12.07
N ARG A 354 -61.70 -41.26 -12.62
CA ARG A 354 -61.62 -41.95 -13.93
C ARG A 354 -62.23 -43.35 -13.88
N GLU A 355 -61.97 -44.12 -12.81
CA GLU A 355 -62.57 -45.44 -12.61
C GLU A 355 -64.10 -45.35 -12.51
N ASP A 356 -64.60 -44.38 -11.74
CA ASP A 356 -66.04 -44.15 -11.55
C ASP A 356 -66.71 -43.57 -12.81
N GLN A 357 -66.01 -42.75 -13.59
CA GLN A 357 -66.44 -42.37 -14.94
C GLN A 357 -66.55 -43.60 -15.86
N GLY A 358 -65.61 -44.55 -15.76
CA GLY A 358 -65.65 -45.81 -16.50
C GLY A 358 -66.87 -46.66 -16.13
N LYS A 359 -67.16 -46.82 -14.83
CA LYS A 359 -68.36 -47.51 -14.32
C LYS A 359 -69.64 -46.83 -14.83
N ALA A 360 -69.71 -45.50 -14.78
CA ALA A 360 -70.87 -44.73 -15.24
C ALA A 360 -71.10 -44.86 -16.75
N ARG A 361 -70.04 -44.93 -17.58
CA ARG A 361 -70.16 -45.21 -19.01
C ARG A 361 -70.71 -46.62 -19.27
N ALA A 362 -70.15 -47.65 -18.63
CA ALA A 362 -70.65 -49.01 -18.76
C ALA A 362 -72.13 -49.16 -18.31
N GLN A 363 -72.57 -48.36 -17.33
CA GLN A 363 -73.98 -48.28 -16.94
C GLN A 363 -74.86 -47.59 -18.00
N MET A 364 -74.37 -46.53 -18.65
CA MET A 364 -75.07 -45.92 -19.79
C MET A 364 -75.17 -46.87 -20.97
N ASP A 365 -74.09 -47.57 -21.34
CA ASP A 365 -74.08 -48.55 -22.43
C ASP A 365 -75.10 -49.68 -22.20
N GLU A 366 -75.29 -50.11 -20.94
CA GLU A 366 -76.27 -51.13 -20.56
C GLU A 366 -77.71 -50.58 -20.51
N LEU A 367 -77.88 -49.31 -20.13
CA LEU A 367 -79.17 -48.62 -20.24
C LEU A 367 -79.60 -48.42 -21.70
N ASP A 368 -78.67 -48.10 -22.61
CA ASP A 368 -78.96 -47.97 -24.04
C ASP A 368 -79.29 -49.32 -24.71
N LYS A 369 -78.64 -50.42 -24.30
CA LYS A 369 -79.07 -51.79 -24.67
C LYS A 369 -80.48 -52.09 -24.16
N SER A 370 -80.77 -51.76 -22.90
CA SER A 370 -82.09 -51.97 -22.29
C SER A 370 -83.17 -51.14 -22.98
N LEU A 371 -82.86 -49.89 -23.34
CA LEU A 371 -83.75 -48.97 -24.05
C LEU A 371 -84.01 -49.43 -25.50
N THR A 372 -82.98 -49.89 -26.21
CA THR A 372 -83.14 -50.37 -27.61
C THR A 372 -83.88 -51.70 -27.69
N GLU A 373 -83.78 -52.60 -26.71
CA GLU A 373 -84.65 -53.78 -26.67
C GLU A 373 -86.09 -53.42 -26.28
N ALA A 374 -86.29 -52.50 -25.32
CA ALA A 374 -87.62 -51.99 -24.99
C ALA A 374 -88.31 -51.27 -26.16
N GLN A 375 -87.54 -50.60 -27.03
CA GLN A 375 -88.03 -50.04 -28.30
C GLN A 375 -88.49 -51.15 -29.27
N LYS A 376 -87.71 -52.23 -29.44
CA LYS A 376 -88.14 -53.39 -30.26
C LYS A 376 -89.40 -54.05 -29.71
N ASP A 377 -89.51 -54.21 -28.40
CA ASP A 377 -90.73 -54.73 -27.75
C ASP A 377 -91.94 -53.80 -27.97
N GLN A 378 -91.73 -52.48 -27.92
CA GLN A 378 -92.75 -51.50 -28.25
C GLN A 378 -93.17 -51.56 -29.75
N GLU A 379 -92.24 -51.83 -30.67
CA GLU A 379 -92.54 -52.03 -32.10
C GLU A 379 -93.29 -53.35 -32.36
N ARG A 380 -92.90 -54.45 -31.69
CA ARG A 380 -93.64 -55.73 -31.72
C ARG A 380 -95.07 -55.53 -31.21
N ALA A 381 -95.23 -54.89 -30.04
CA ALA A 381 -96.54 -54.63 -29.45
C ALA A 381 -97.42 -53.70 -30.31
N GLN A 382 -96.84 -52.72 -31.01
CA GLN A 382 -97.57 -51.91 -32.00
C GLN A 382 -98.01 -52.74 -33.21
N THR A 383 -97.14 -53.63 -33.70
CA THR A 383 -97.44 -54.54 -34.81
C THR A 383 -98.58 -55.51 -34.44
N GLU A 384 -98.52 -56.11 -33.25
CA GLU A 384 -99.58 -56.97 -32.71
C GLU A 384 -100.91 -56.21 -32.54
N ARG A 385 -100.87 -55.00 -31.97
CA ARG A 385 -102.04 -54.12 -31.84
C ARG A 385 -102.71 -53.87 -33.19
N ASP A 386 -101.92 -53.61 -34.23
CA ASP A 386 -102.46 -53.29 -35.55
C ASP A 386 -102.93 -54.54 -36.31
N GLN A 387 -102.29 -55.71 -36.11
CA GLN A 387 -102.83 -57.00 -36.55
C GLN A 387 -104.17 -57.32 -35.86
N LEU A 388 -104.29 -57.07 -34.56
CA LEU A 388 -105.54 -57.23 -33.80
C LEU A 388 -106.63 -56.25 -34.25
N LYS A 389 -106.25 -55.02 -34.62
CA LYS A 389 -107.15 -54.00 -35.20
C LYS A 389 -107.67 -54.44 -36.57
N ASP A 390 -106.82 -55.01 -37.43
CA ASP A 390 -107.23 -55.59 -38.70
C ASP A 390 -108.14 -56.81 -38.53
N ALA A 391 -107.83 -57.70 -37.57
CA ALA A 391 -108.71 -58.81 -37.20
C ALA A 391 -110.07 -58.32 -36.67
N LEU A 392 -110.09 -57.21 -35.93
CA LEU A 392 -111.32 -56.54 -35.48
C LEU A 392 -112.10 -55.90 -36.63
N VAL A 393 -111.44 -55.46 -37.70
CA VAL A 393 -112.13 -55.01 -38.93
C VAL A 393 -112.73 -56.19 -39.67
N ARG A 394 -111.95 -57.26 -39.92
CA ARG A 394 -112.44 -58.48 -40.61
C ARG A 394 -113.63 -59.10 -39.89
N THR A 395 -113.55 -59.29 -38.57
CA THR A 395 -114.67 -59.81 -37.76
C THR A 395 -115.90 -58.90 -37.75
N ARG A 396 -115.74 -57.57 -37.88
CA ARG A 396 -116.87 -56.64 -38.10
C ARG A 396 -117.47 -56.76 -39.50
N GLU A 397 -116.66 -57.04 -40.51
CA GLU A 397 -117.14 -57.29 -41.89
C GLU A 397 -117.85 -58.63 -41.99
N ASP A 398 -117.34 -59.67 -41.34
CA ASP A 398 -118.00 -60.98 -41.25
C ASP A 398 -119.30 -60.90 -40.43
N LEU A 399 -119.34 -60.11 -39.36
CA LEU A 399 -120.59 -59.76 -38.68
C LEU A 399 -121.59 -59.07 -39.60
N LYS A 400 -121.15 -58.14 -40.47
CA LYS A 400 -122.05 -57.52 -41.48
C LYS A 400 -122.54 -58.55 -42.50
N LYS A 401 -121.69 -59.47 -42.97
CA LYS A 401 -122.10 -60.56 -43.89
C LYS A 401 -123.17 -61.42 -43.24
N LEU A 402 -122.91 -61.97 -42.04
CA LEU A 402 -123.86 -62.75 -41.24
C LEU A 402 -125.15 -61.97 -40.95
N GLN A 403 -125.06 -60.66 -40.74
CA GLN A 403 -126.23 -59.80 -40.57
C GLN A 403 -127.06 -59.72 -41.86
N THR A 404 -126.44 -59.52 -43.03
CA THR A 404 -127.15 -59.54 -44.33
C THR A 404 -127.66 -60.92 -44.72
N GLU A 405 -126.96 -62.00 -44.37
CA GLU A 405 -127.44 -63.39 -44.55
C GLU A 405 -128.66 -63.65 -43.67
N ARG A 406 -128.66 -63.17 -42.43
CA ARG A 406 -129.82 -63.23 -41.52
C ARG A 406 -130.98 -62.38 -42.04
N ASP A 407 -130.74 -61.18 -42.57
CA ASP A 407 -131.77 -60.36 -43.22
C ASP A 407 -132.34 -61.05 -44.49
N GLN A 408 -131.52 -61.79 -45.26
CA GLN A 408 -131.96 -62.61 -46.40
C GLN A 408 -132.75 -63.87 -45.95
N GLN A 409 -132.36 -64.48 -44.83
CA GLN A 409 -133.12 -65.59 -44.22
C GLN A 409 -134.46 -65.10 -43.68
N ASP A 410 -134.51 -63.95 -43.00
CA ASP A 410 -135.74 -63.29 -42.58
C ASP A 410 -136.65 -62.98 -43.79
N GLY A 411 -136.09 -62.47 -44.89
CA GLY A 411 -136.81 -62.27 -46.16
C GLY A 411 -137.30 -63.56 -46.83
N SER A 412 -136.56 -64.65 -46.66
CA SER A 412 -136.98 -65.99 -47.13
C SER A 412 -138.06 -66.60 -46.24
N LEU A 413 -138.02 -66.31 -44.93
CA LEU A 413 -139.03 -66.69 -43.96
C LEU A 413 -140.32 -65.88 -44.09
N THR A 414 -140.27 -64.60 -44.44
CA THR A 414 -141.48 -63.83 -44.80
C THR A 414 -142.07 -64.36 -46.10
N LYS A 415 -141.27 -64.58 -47.14
CA LYS A 415 -141.75 -65.15 -48.41
C LYS A 415 -142.37 -66.54 -48.23
N THR A 416 -141.71 -67.47 -47.56
CA THR A 416 -142.31 -68.80 -47.29
C THR A 416 -143.54 -68.74 -46.39
N ARG A 417 -143.69 -67.70 -45.56
CA ARG A 417 -144.91 -67.44 -44.77
C ARG A 417 -146.03 -66.80 -45.59
N GLU A 418 -145.70 -66.10 -46.67
CA GLU A 418 -146.65 -65.64 -47.70
C GLU A 418 -147.07 -66.79 -48.62
N ASP A 419 -146.14 -67.63 -49.06
CA ASP A 419 -146.43 -68.88 -49.79
C ASP A 419 -147.29 -69.82 -48.93
N LEU A 420 -147.03 -69.92 -47.62
CA LEU A 420 -147.85 -70.67 -46.66
C LEU A 420 -149.25 -70.05 -46.48
N LYS A 421 -149.37 -68.71 -46.49
CA LYS A 421 -150.69 -68.04 -46.54
C LYS A 421 -151.42 -68.34 -47.85
N GLY A 422 -150.72 -68.34 -48.98
CA GLY A 422 -151.27 -68.72 -50.29
C GLY A 422 -151.79 -70.15 -50.26
N ALA A 423 -150.98 -71.09 -49.77
CA ALA A 423 -151.37 -72.49 -49.57
C ALA A 423 -152.51 -72.65 -48.56
N GLN A 424 -152.60 -71.81 -47.51
CA GLN A 424 -153.77 -71.77 -46.63
C GLN A 424 -155.01 -71.26 -47.35
N THR A 425 -154.93 -70.20 -48.17
CA THR A 425 -156.08 -69.71 -48.94
C THR A 425 -156.53 -70.71 -50.01
N GLU A 426 -155.63 -71.44 -50.66
CA GLU A 426 -156.00 -72.53 -51.57
C GLU A 426 -156.54 -73.75 -50.79
N ARG A 427 -155.98 -74.12 -49.63
CA ARG A 427 -156.59 -75.11 -48.73
C ARG A 427 -158.01 -74.71 -48.34
N ASP A 428 -158.26 -73.44 -48.06
CA ASP A 428 -159.58 -72.95 -47.63
C ASP A 428 -160.56 -72.86 -48.81
N ARG A 429 -160.05 -72.56 -50.02
CA ARG A 429 -160.80 -72.65 -51.28
C ARG A 429 -161.15 -74.10 -51.65
N LEU A 430 -160.20 -75.02 -51.44
CA LEU A 430 -160.39 -76.46 -51.57
C LEU A 430 -161.36 -76.97 -50.49
N SER A 431 -161.31 -76.46 -49.26
CA SER A 431 -162.26 -76.81 -48.19
C SER A 431 -163.67 -76.30 -48.49
N ASN A 432 -163.81 -75.10 -49.07
CA ASN A 432 -165.10 -74.57 -49.48
C ASN A 432 -165.67 -75.35 -50.67
N THR A 433 -164.85 -75.68 -51.68
CA THR A 433 -165.29 -76.55 -52.79
C THR A 433 -165.50 -78.00 -52.34
N LEU A 434 -164.82 -78.49 -51.30
CA LEU A 434 -165.12 -79.78 -50.67
C LEU A 434 -166.50 -79.74 -50.00
N ALA A 435 -166.80 -78.71 -49.20
CA ALA A 435 -168.12 -78.53 -48.57
C ALA A 435 -169.24 -78.36 -49.62
N GLU A 436 -168.96 -77.64 -50.72
CA GLU A 436 -169.86 -77.52 -51.88
C GLU A 436 -170.10 -78.91 -52.51
N LYS A 437 -169.05 -79.71 -52.70
CA LYS A 437 -169.17 -81.10 -53.19
C LYS A 437 -169.89 -82.02 -52.21
N GLU A 438 -169.62 -81.95 -50.92
CA GLU A 438 -170.32 -82.72 -49.86
C GLU A 438 -171.82 -82.36 -49.80
N SER A 439 -172.19 -81.11 -50.08
CA SER A 439 -173.60 -80.72 -50.23
C SER A 439 -174.26 -81.39 -51.44
N THR A 440 -173.56 -81.48 -52.57
CA THR A 440 -174.03 -82.22 -53.75
C THR A 440 -173.98 -83.75 -53.58
N LEU A 441 -173.10 -84.24 -52.70
CA LEU A 441 -172.99 -85.66 -52.35
C LEU A 441 -174.21 -86.08 -51.53
N LYS A 442 -174.56 -85.34 -50.47
CA LYS A 442 -175.79 -85.61 -49.68
C LYS A 442 -177.06 -85.58 -50.53
N ALA A 443 -177.12 -84.74 -51.56
CA ALA A 443 -178.24 -84.68 -52.50
C ALA A 443 -178.27 -85.84 -53.54
N SER A 444 -177.23 -86.68 -53.59
CA SER A 444 -177.13 -87.83 -54.51
C SER A 444 -176.98 -89.18 -53.80
N GLU A 445 -176.41 -89.23 -52.59
CA GLU A 445 -176.34 -90.42 -51.72
C GLU A 445 -177.73 -91.03 -51.42
N GLU A 446 -178.77 -90.20 -51.34
CA GLU A 446 -180.15 -90.65 -51.15
C GLU A 446 -180.75 -91.35 -52.40
N LYS A 447 -180.12 -91.21 -53.58
CA LYS A 447 -180.43 -91.99 -54.80
C LYS A 447 -179.48 -93.17 -55.06
N VAL A 448 -178.28 -93.17 -54.46
CA VAL A 448 -177.30 -94.26 -54.65
C VAL A 448 -177.60 -95.50 -53.79
N ARG A 449 -178.48 -95.37 -52.77
CA ARG A 449 -178.95 -96.48 -51.93
C ARG A 449 -179.68 -97.62 -52.67
N GLU A 450 -179.99 -97.43 -53.95
CA GLU A 450 -180.71 -98.40 -54.79
C GLU A 450 -179.81 -99.19 -55.77
N LEU A 451 -178.58 -98.73 -56.07
CA LEU A 451 -177.82 -99.23 -57.23
C LEU A 451 -176.32 -99.53 -57.05
N GLU A 452 -175.76 -99.54 -55.82
CA GLU A 452 -174.38 -100.01 -55.59
C GLU A 452 -174.31 -101.32 -54.79
N ALA A 453 -174.16 -102.44 -55.51
CA ALA A 453 -173.88 -103.77 -54.98
C ALA A 453 -172.71 -104.45 -55.74
N SER A 454 -171.57 -103.77 -55.88
CA SER A 454 -170.36 -104.30 -56.55
C SER A 454 -169.03 -103.64 -56.08
N ALA A 455 -167.92 -104.40 -56.06
CA ALA A 455 -166.57 -104.05 -55.55
C ALA A 455 -165.71 -103.20 -56.54
N GLY A 456 -164.47 -102.69 -56.31
CA GLY A 456 -163.47 -102.76 -55.20
C GLY A 456 -162.24 -103.66 -55.50
N SER A 457 -160.94 -103.41 -55.15
CA SER A 457 -160.19 -102.31 -54.46
C SER A 457 -158.63 -102.57 -54.48
N LYS A 458 -157.78 -101.65 -53.95
CA LYS A 458 -156.29 -101.78 -53.60
C LYS A 458 -155.25 -101.56 -54.77
N ARG A 459 -153.91 -101.28 -54.65
CA ARG A 459 -152.88 -101.11 -53.55
C ARG A 459 -151.45 -100.55 -54.00
N ARG A 460 -150.70 -99.79 -53.14
CA ARG A 460 -149.18 -99.56 -52.98
C ARG A 460 -148.32 -99.00 -54.18
N ARG A 461 -146.98 -98.66 -54.12
CA ARG A 461 -145.82 -98.71 -53.14
C ARG A 461 -145.07 -97.32 -52.97
N ASP A 462 -143.76 -96.98 -53.00
CA ASP A 462 -142.39 -97.58 -53.24
C ASP A 462 -141.17 -96.88 -52.46
N THR A 463 -139.88 -96.87 -52.91
CA THR A 463 -138.63 -96.65 -52.06
C THR A 463 -137.31 -95.98 -52.61
N VAL A 464 -136.48 -95.32 -51.72
CA VAL A 464 -134.95 -95.24 -51.60
C VAL A 464 -134.01 -94.35 -52.51
N GLY A 465 -132.90 -93.77 -51.95
CA GLY A 465 -131.77 -93.07 -52.66
C GLY A 465 -130.58 -92.48 -51.78
N SER A 466 -129.42 -92.09 -52.38
CA SER A 466 -128.08 -91.73 -51.73
C SER A 466 -127.31 -90.56 -52.47
N THR A 467 -126.03 -90.08 -52.29
CA THR A 467 -124.69 -90.57 -51.77
C THR A 467 -123.74 -89.52 -51.05
N SER A 468 -122.49 -89.21 -51.51
CA SER A 468 -121.32 -88.62 -50.76
C SER A 468 -120.11 -88.10 -51.63
N GLY A 469 -119.14 -87.27 -51.15
CA GLY A 469 -117.86 -87.00 -51.88
C GLY A 469 -116.84 -85.90 -51.41
N ASP A 470 -115.63 -85.90 -52.01
CA ASP A 470 -114.36 -85.11 -51.81
C ASP A 470 -114.28 -83.70 -52.50
N GLU A 471 -113.17 -82.91 -52.58
CA GLU A 471 -112.00 -82.46 -51.74
C GLU A 471 -110.90 -81.82 -52.66
N LYS A 472 -109.74 -81.33 -52.15
CA LYS A 472 -108.46 -80.91 -52.84
C LYS A 472 -108.39 -79.51 -53.52
N ARG A 473 -107.25 -78.78 -53.74
CA ARG A 473 -105.97 -78.52 -52.98
C ARG A 473 -105.01 -77.52 -53.73
N ILE A 474 -104.04 -76.91 -53.01
CA ILE A 474 -102.65 -76.49 -53.43
C ILE A 474 -102.37 -75.13 -54.17
N ARG A 475 -101.26 -74.46 -53.74
CA ARG A 475 -100.37 -73.39 -54.35
C ARG A 475 -100.99 -72.09 -54.91
N VAL A 476 -100.41 -70.88 -54.81
CA VAL A 476 -99.03 -70.31 -54.71
C VAL A 476 -98.28 -70.20 -56.04
N ASP A 477 -97.95 -68.97 -56.43
CA ASP A 477 -97.00 -68.60 -57.47
C ASP A 477 -96.19 -67.36 -57.03
N LEU A 478 -94.94 -67.20 -57.47
CA LEU A 478 -93.97 -66.23 -56.91
C LEU A 478 -92.87 -65.87 -57.94
N ASP A 479 -92.77 -64.61 -58.36
CA ASP A 479 -91.60 -64.11 -59.12
C ASP A 479 -91.43 -62.58 -59.02
N THR A 480 -90.61 -62.11 -58.07
CA THR A 480 -90.05 -60.73 -57.98
C THR A 480 -88.66 -60.78 -57.28
N PRO A 481 -87.89 -59.68 -57.08
CA PRO A 481 -86.70 -59.42 -57.89
C PRO A 481 -85.36 -59.91 -57.29
N GLU A 482 -85.39 -60.61 -56.15
CA GLU A 482 -84.23 -60.86 -55.27
C GLU A 482 -83.17 -61.79 -55.89
N SER A 483 -83.56 -62.57 -56.90
CA SER A 483 -82.68 -63.46 -57.68
C SER A 483 -81.54 -62.76 -58.43
N ARG A 484 -81.56 -61.42 -58.56
CA ARG A 484 -80.49 -60.61 -59.18
C ARG A 484 -79.46 -60.01 -58.20
N TRP A 485 -79.58 -60.31 -56.90
CA TRP A 485 -78.59 -59.91 -55.91
C TRP A 485 -77.56 -61.02 -55.65
N TYR A 486 -78.04 -62.23 -55.31
CA TYR A 486 -77.18 -63.37 -54.95
C TYR A 486 -76.07 -63.70 -55.95
N LYS A 487 -76.32 -63.56 -57.26
CA LYS A 487 -75.31 -63.86 -58.28
C LYS A 487 -74.07 -62.94 -58.25
N ARG A 488 -74.15 -61.73 -57.68
CA ARG A 488 -72.95 -60.87 -57.48
C ARG A 488 -72.21 -61.14 -56.17
N VAL A 489 -72.89 -61.70 -55.17
CA VAL A 489 -72.28 -62.07 -53.89
C VAL A 489 -71.41 -63.32 -54.04
N GLU A 490 -71.76 -64.22 -54.96
CA GLU A 490 -71.03 -65.48 -55.21
C GLU A 490 -69.67 -65.26 -55.90
N ASP A 491 -69.58 -64.35 -56.87
CA ASP A 491 -68.33 -64.06 -57.60
C ASP A 491 -67.29 -63.33 -56.72
N HIS A 492 -67.70 -62.32 -55.94
CA HIS A 492 -66.82 -61.63 -54.97
C HIS A 492 -66.34 -62.55 -53.82
N GLY A 493 -66.99 -63.68 -53.58
CA GLY A 493 -66.65 -64.61 -52.49
C GLY A 493 -65.25 -65.24 -52.57
N ARG A 494 -64.58 -65.17 -53.72
CA ARG A 494 -63.23 -65.74 -53.91
C ARG A 494 -62.10 -64.88 -53.34
N LEU A 495 -62.22 -63.55 -53.38
CA LEU A 495 -61.15 -62.64 -52.96
C LEU A 495 -60.85 -62.78 -51.46
N PHE A 496 -61.91 -62.83 -50.65
CA PHE A 496 -61.85 -62.95 -49.19
C PHE A 496 -61.38 -64.32 -48.66
N TYR A 497 -61.10 -65.28 -49.55
CA TYR A 497 -60.49 -66.56 -49.17
C TYR A 497 -58.95 -66.55 -49.18
N MET A 498 -58.32 -65.53 -49.79
CA MET A 498 -56.86 -65.40 -49.85
C MET A 498 -56.29 -64.36 -48.88
N ILE A 499 -57.03 -63.28 -48.62
CA ILE A 499 -56.59 -62.14 -47.81
C ILE A 499 -57.52 -61.99 -46.59
N ARG A 500 -56.92 -61.99 -45.39
CA ARG A 500 -57.63 -61.74 -44.14
C ARG A 500 -57.43 -60.28 -43.71
N LEU A 501 -58.50 -59.49 -43.82
CA LEU A 501 -58.56 -58.14 -43.26
C LEU A 501 -58.67 -58.22 -41.72
N ILE A 502 -57.85 -57.43 -41.03
CA ILE A 502 -57.80 -57.36 -39.57
C ILE A 502 -57.82 -55.89 -39.15
N CYS A 503 -58.96 -55.43 -38.64
CA CYS A 503 -59.03 -54.18 -37.90
C CYS A 503 -58.45 -54.41 -36.49
N LEU A 504 -57.55 -53.53 -36.05
CA LEU A 504 -57.03 -53.54 -34.68
C LEU A 504 -58.05 -52.92 -33.72
N GLU A 505 -57.97 -53.23 -32.42
CA GLU A 505 -58.92 -52.74 -31.40
C GLU A 505 -58.93 -51.21 -31.23
N ASP A 506 -57.92 -50.51 -31.74
CA ASP A 506 -57.80 -49.06 -31.77
C ASP A 506 -58.17 -48.42 -33.12
N ALA A 507 -58.60 -49.22 -34.10
CA ALA A 507 -59.16 -48.73 -35.36
C ALA A 507 -60.61 -48.27 -35.14
N ASN A 508 -60.86 -46.96 -35.28
CA ASN A 508 -62.18 -46.36 -35.08
C ASN A 508 -63.11 -46.53 -36.31
N MET A 509 -63.21 -47.76 -36.81
CA MET A 509 -64.08 -48.25 -37.88
C MET A 509 -64.44 -49.71 -37.59
N SER A 510 -65.61 -50.21 -38.00
CA SER A 510 -65.89 -51.64 -37.93
C SER A 510 -65.23 -52.39 -39.09
N LEU A 511 -65.04 -53.71 -38.92
CA LEU A 511 -64.61 -54.58 -40.02
C LEU A 511 -65.63 -54.55 -41.18
N GLY A 512 -66.91 -54.28 -40.91
CA GLY A 512 -67.94 -54.08 -41.92
C GLY A 512 -67.73 -52.81 -42.75
N ASP A 513 -67.33 -51.70 -42.11
CA ASP A 513 -67.00 -50.45 -42.81
C ASP A 513 -65.73 -50.60 -43.66
N ALA A 514 -64.71 -51.27 -43.10
CA ALA A 514 -63.48 -51.59 -43.82
C ALA A 514 -63.75 -52.47 -45.06
N HIS A 515 -64.61 -53.49 -44.93
CA HIS A 515 -65.03 -54.32 -46.06
C HIS A 515 -65.85 -53.53 -47.08
N ALA A 516 -66.80 -52.70 -46.63
CA ALA A 516 -67.67 -51.91 -47.51
C ALA A 516 -66.86 -50.92 -48.35
N GLU A 517 -65.91 -50.21 -47.75
CA GLU A 517 -65.10 -49.21 -48.46
C GLU A 517 -64.04 -49.86 -49.37
N PHE A 518 -63.50 -51.02 -48.99
CA PHE A 518 -62.64 -51.83 -49.88
C PHE A 518 -63.39 -52.27 -51.14
N VAL A 519 -64.62 -52.80 -50.99
CA VAL A 519 -65.50 -53.18 -52.12
C VAL A 519 -66.02 -51.96 -52.90
N ARG A 520 -66.02 -50.75 -52.31
CA ARG A 520 -66.43 -49.52 -53.00
C ARG A 520 -65.38 -48.95 -53.96
N VAL A 521 -64.10 -49.35 -53.81
CA VAL A 521 -62.99 -48.78 -54.59
C VAL A 521 -62.37 -49.79 -55.57
N PHE A 522 -62.36 -51.08 -55.23
CA PHE A 522 -61.82 -52.13 -56.12
C PHE A 522 -62.93 -52.83 -56.90
N ASP A 523 -63.06 -52.48 -58.19
CA ASP A 523 -63.87 -53.20 -59.18
C ASP A 523 -63.11 -54.45 -59.71
N ASP A 524 -63.78 -55.33 -60.46
CA ASP A 524 -63.32 -56.69 -60.79
C ASP A 524 -61.93 -56.78 -61.49
N GLU A 525 -61.41 -55.69 -62.07
CA GLU A 525 -60.11 -55.66 -62.76
C GLU A 525 -58.86 -55.61 -61.84
N PHE A 526 -59.01 -55.38 -60.53
CA PHE A 526 -57.87 -55.11 -59.62
C PHE A 526 -57.37 -56.28 -58.75
N ALA A 527 -57.98 -57.47 -58.88
CA ALA A 527 -57.73 -58.63 -58.00
C ALA A 527 -56.27 -59.14 -58.04
N ASP A 528 -55.69 -59.28 -59.24
CA ASP A 528 -54.34 -59.82 -59.41
C ASP A 528 -53.27 -58.82 -58.94
N THR A 529 -53.45 -57.53 -59.24
CA THR A 529 -52.52 -56.44 -58.91
C THR A 529 -52.33 -56.27 -57.40
N LEU A 530 -53.41 -56.40 -56.64
CA LEU A 530 -53.38 -56.28 -55.17
C LEU A 530 -52.66 -57.48 -54.50
N THR A 531 -52.69 -58.65 -55.15
CA THR A 531 -51.93 -59.83 -54.74
C THR A 531 -50.43 -59.64 -54.98
N ASP A 532 -50.03 -59.00 -56.09
CA ASP A 532 -48.62 -58.73 -56.41
C ASP A 532 -48.00 -57.68 -55.46
N PHE A 533 -48.76 -56.64 -55.08
CA PHE A 533 -48.35 -55.70 -54.02
C PHE A 533 -48.13 -56.42 -52.67
N ALA A 534 -49.06 -57.30 -52.28
CA ALA A 534 -48.97 -58.03 -51.02
C ALA A 534 -47.77 -59.00 -50.95
N ALA A 535 -47.23 -59.43 -52.10
CA ALA A 535 -46.04 -60.27 -52.20
C ALA A 535 -44.71 -59.49 -52.16
N HIS A 536 -44.73 -58.18 -52.49
CA HIS A 536 -43.53 -57.35 -52.63
C HIS A 536 -43.38 -56.25 -51.57
N ALA A 537 -44.44 -55.90 -50.83
CA ALA A 537 -44.39 -54.92 -49.76
C ALA A 537 -43.58 -55.43 -48.53
N PRO A 538 -42.60 -54.67 -48.00
CA PRO A 538 -41.75 -55.11 -46.89
C PRO A 538 -42.53 -55.28 -45.58
N GLU A 539 -42.39 -56.45 -44.94
CA GLU A 539 -43.16 -56.83 -43.75
C GLU A 539 -43.05 -55.81 -42.60
N GLY A 540 -44.18 -55.55 -41.93
CA GLY A 540 -44.23 -54.62 -40.80
C GLY A 540 -44.31 -53.14 -41.17
N THR A 541 -44.18 -52.79 -42.45
CA THR A 541 -44.26 -51.40 -42.96
C THR A 541 -45.72 -50.98 -43.14
N TRP A 542 -46.04 -49.72 -42.84
CA TRP A 542 -47.40 -49.16 -42.96
C TRP A 542 -47.52 -48.20 -44.14
N HIS A 543 -48.05 -48.68 -45.26
CA HIS A 543 -48.30 -47.89 -46.47
C HIS A 543 -49.65 -47.17 -46.39
N CYS A 544 -49.74 -45.94 -46.92
CA CYS A 544 -51.03 -45.24 -47.00
C CYS A 544 -51.84 -45.65 -48.24
N PHE A 545 -53.15 -45.40 -48.23
CA PHE A 545 -54.04 -45.80 -49.32
C PHE A 545 -53.63 -45.25 -50.70
N GLU A 546 -53.28 -43.96 -50.79
CA GLU A 546 -52.84 -43.35 -52.06
C GLU A 546 -51.50 -43.90 -52.56
N GLN A 547 -50.54 -44.20 -51.66
CA GLN A 547 -49.29 -44.87 -52.05
C GLN A 547 -49.54 -46.23 -52.70
N ILE A 548 -50.55 -46.96 -52.25
CA ILE A 548 -50.95 -48.24 -52.84
C ILE A 548 -51.62 -48.01 -54.19
N VAL A 549 -52.55 -47.05 -54.29
CA VAL A 549 -53.22 -46.71 -55.55
C VAL A 549 -52.23 -46.24 -56.63
N ASP A 550 -51.29 -45.34 -56.30
CA ASP A 550 -50.27 -44.86 -57.25
C ASP A 550 -49.31 -45.97 -57.70
N HIS A 551 -48.95 -46.89 -56.81
CA HIS A 551 -48.12 -48.04 -57.14
C HIS A 551 -48.84 -49.03 -58.08
N LEU A 552 -50.12 -49.29 -57.83
CA LEU A 552 -50.96 -50.17 -58.65
C LEU A 552 -51.36 -49.53 -60.01
N LEU A 553 -51.47 -48.19 -60.08
CA LEU A 553 -51.76 -47.45 -61.31
C LEU A 553 -50.50 -47.08 -62.12
N GLY A 554 -49.30 -47.48 -61.67
CA GLY A 554 -48.08 -47.44 -62.47
C GLY A 554 -47.35 -46.09 -62.51
N SER A 555 -47.59 -45.20 -61.54
CA SER A 555 -46.81 -43.96 -61.40
C SER A 555 -45.39 -44.28 -60.92
N ARG A 556 -44.40 -44.17 -61.81
CA ARG A 556 -43.10 -44.83 -61.62
C ARG A 556 -42.07 -44.12 -60.73
N ASP A 557 -42.37 -42.91 -60.27
CA ASP A 557 -41.46 -42.07 -59.49
C ASP A 557 -41.92 -41.86 -58.02
N ALA A 558 -42.82 -42.72 -57.52
CA ALA A 558 -43.25 -42.73 -56.12
C ALA A 558 -42.18 -43.37 -55.20
N CYS A 559 -41.15 -42.61 -54.84
CA CYS A 559 -40.16 -43.02 -53.84
C CYS A 559 -40.80 -43.17 -52.45
N ILE A 560 -40.51 -44.29 -51.78
CA ILE A 560 -40.92 -44.54 -50.40
C ILE A 560 -39.86 -43.96 -49.46
N GLU A 561 -40.15 -42.81 -48.84
CA GLU A 561 -39.38 -42.26 -47.72
C GLU A 561 -40.16 -42.42 -46.41
N ASP A 562 -39.45 -42.70 -45.31
CA ASP A 562 -40.06 -43.15 -44.04
C ASP A 562 -40.95 -42.09 -43.36
N ASP A 563 -42.02 -42.56 -42.70
CA ASP A 563 -42.94 -41.85 -41.80
C ASP A 563 -43.72 -40.61 -42.34
N GLY A 564 -43.38 -40.10 -43.52
CA GLY A 564 -43.82 -38.81 -44.07
C GLY A 564 -45.23 -38.70 -44.67
N CYS A 565 -46.26 -39.36 -44.13
CA CYS A 565 -47.62 -39.29 -44.70
C CYS A 565 -48.25 -37.89 -44.57
N ILE A 566 -48.39 -37.17 -45.70
CA ILE A 566 -49.11 -35.90 -45.78
C ILE A 566 -50.59 -36.13 -45.50
N VAL A 567 -51.19 -35.33 -44.62
CA VAL A 567 -52.54 -35.57 -44.10
C VAL A 567 -53.59 -34.87 -44.95
N HIS A 568 -54.25 -35.61 -45.83
CA HIS A 568 -55.58 -35.24 -46.34
C HIS A 568 -56.60 -35.19 -45.20
N GLU A 569 -57.57 -34.27 -45.28
CA GLU A 569 -58.41 -33.91 -44.14
C GLU A 569 -59.40 -35.03 -43.73
N ASP A 570 -59.83 -35.87 -44.69
CA ASP A 570 -60.75 -36.98 -44.48
C ASP A 570 -60.05 -38.35 -44.47
N GLY A 571 -59.51 -38.72 -43.30
CA GLY A 571 -59.37 -40.12 -42.88
C GLY A 571 -58.42 -41.03 -43.67
N CYS A 572 -57.12 -40.81 -43.57
CA CYS A 572 -56.12 -41.71 -44.17
C CYS A 572 -56.16 -43.13 -43.56
N PHE A 573 -56.21 -44.16 -44.42
CA PHE A 573 -56.04 -45.57 -44.07
C PHE A 573 -54.57 -45.98 -44.20
N GLN A 574 -54.07 -46.75 -43.24
CA GLN A 574 -52.78 -47.43 -43.35
C GLN A 574 -52.97 -48.95 -43.46
N ILE A 575 -52.16 -49.57 -44.33
CA ILE A 575 -52.13 -51.01 -44.63
C ILE A 575 -50.73 -51.55 -44.32
N CYS A 576 -50.69 -52.67 -43.60
CA CYS A 576 -49.46 -53.41 -43.28
C CYS A 576 -49.63 -54.89 -43.63
N THR A 577 -48.64 -55.48 -44.31
CA THR A 577 -48.55 -56.90 -44.59
C THR A 577 -47.83 -57.64 -43.44
N ALA A 578 -48.27 -58.86 -43.16
CA ALA A 578 -47.44 -59.84 -42.45
C ALA A 578 -47.76 -61.26 -42.93
N TYR A 579 -46.73 -62.00 -43.37
CA TYR A 579 -46.87 -63.43 -43.55
C TYR A 579 -46.77 -64.15 -42.21
N LYS A 580 -47.74 -65.01 -41.92
CA LYS A 580 -47.67 -66.03 -40.88
C LYS A 580 -47.69 -67.39 -41.54
N ALA A 581 -47.12 -68.40 -40.87
CA ALA A 581 -46.75 -69.70 -41.45
C ALA A 581 -47.93 -70.61 -41.92
N GLU A 582 -49.14 -70.06 -42.04
CA GLU A 582 -50.37 -70.77 -42.44
C GLU A 582 -50.78 -70.50 -43.90
N GLY A 583 -50.03 -69.67 -44.64
CA GLY A 583 -50.13 -69.55 -46.10
C GLY A 583 -51.12 -68.51 -46.65
N PHE A 584 -51.72 -67.68 -45.78
CA PHE A 584 -52.66 -66.62 -46.18
C PHE A 584 -52.09 -65.23 -45.85
N GLY A 585 -52.32 -64.26 -46.73
CA GLY A 585 -51.93 -62.87 -46.49
C GLY A 585 -52.82 -62.22 -45.43
N SER A 586 -52.22 -61.62 -44.40
CA SER A 586 -52.94 -60.80 -43.43
C SER A 586 -52.68 -59.32 -43.72
N ILE A 587 -53.76 -58.56 -43.92
CA ILE A 587 -53.72 -57.10 -44.05
C ILE A 587 -54.30 -56.48 -42.78
N TYR A 588 -53.49 -55.69 -42.08
CA TYR A 588 -53.94 -54.90 -40.93
C TYR A 588 -54.38 -53.52 -41.40
N CYS A 589 -55.51 -53.05 -40.89
CA CYS A 589 -56.09 -51.74 -41.23
C CYS A 589 -56.21 -50.84 -40.00
N ARG A 590 -55.84 -49.57 -40.15
CA ARG A 590 -55.97 -48.53 -39.11
C ARG A 590 -56.29 -47.17 -39.74
N SER A 591 -57.16 -46.38 -39.11
CA SER A 591 -57.42 -44.98 -39.48
C SER A 591 -56.64 -44.03 -38.57
N ARG A 592 -55.94 -43.06 -39.15
CA ARG A 592 -55.13 -42.08 -38.42
C ARG A 592 -55.85 -40.73 -38.31
N ARG A 593 -56.84 -40.62 -37.42
CA ARG A 593 -57.43 -39.31 -37.07
C ARG A 593 -56.43 -38.49 -36.24
N LYS A 594 -56.40 -37.17 -36.46
CA LYS A 594 -55.64 -36.23 -35.60
C LYS A 594 -56.21 -36.25 -34.18
N SER A 595 -55.34 -36.33 -33.18
CA SER A 595 -55.66 -35.91 -31.82
C SER A 595 -55.85 -34.39 -31.79
N THR A 596 -57.00 -33.94 -31.31
CA THR A 596 -57.29 -32.53 -30.98
C THR A 596 -56.75 -32.15 -29.61
#